data_AF-A0A222SQW3-F1
#
_entry.id   AF-A0A222SQW3-F1
#
_cell.length_a   1.000
_cell.length_b   1.000
_cell.length_c   1.000
_cell.angle_alpha   90.00
_cell.angle_beta   90.00
_cell.angle_gamma   90.00
#
_symmetry.space_group_name_H-M   'P 1'
#
loop_
_entity.id
_entity.type
_entity.pdbx_description
1 polymer ?
#
loop_
_entity_poly.entity_id
_entity_poly.type
_entity_poly.pdbx_seq_one_letter_code
_entity_poly.pdbx_strand_id
1 'polypeptide(L)'
;MEELLTSNPYRETAYRHLMVALMTVGIRVDALRTFTTPRQVLRERFGLDPGPELAALYQRVLSVGTSTRRIYAAQIPSGEIDDR
;
A
#
# COMPACT_ATOMS: atom_id res chain seq x y z
N MET A 1 -12.67 2.90 14.46
CA MET A 1 -12.87 2.54 13.03
C MET A 1 -12.39 1.10 12.74
N GLU A 2 -11.37 0.60 13.44
CA GLU A 2 -10.88 -0.80 13.29
C GLU A 2 -11.92 -1.88 13.65
N GLU A 3 -12.82 -1.62 14.59
CA GLU A 3 -13.87 -2.57 15.03
C GLU A 3 -14.83 -3.00 13.90
N LEU A 4 -15.00 -2.16 12.88
CA LEU A 4 -15.84 -2.45 11.71
C LEU A 4 -15.19 -3.49 10.78
N LEU A 5 -13.85 -3.58 10.77
CA LEU A 5 -13.10 -4.55 9.98
C LEU A 5 -13.11 -5.92 10.64
N THR A 6 -13.07 -5.96 11.98
CA THR A 6 -13.14 -7.20 12.77
C THR A 6 -14.48 -7.92 12.60
N SER A 7 -15.57 -7.15 12.43
CA SER A 7 -16.93 -7.70 12.31
C SER A 7 -17.28 -8.19 10.91
N ASN A 8 -16.59 -7.72 9.86
CA ASN A 8 -16.85 -8.18 8.48
C ASN A 8 -15.59 -8.12 7.61
N PRO A 9 -14.68 -9.10 7.75
CA PRO A 9 -13.35 -9.06 7.14
C PRO A 9 -13.36 -9.14 5.60
N TYR A 10 -14.52 -9.30 4.96
CA TYR A 10 -14.69 -9.34 3.50
C TYR A 10 -15.06 -7.98 2.89
N ARG A 11 -15.37 -6.97 3.70
CA ARG A 11 -15.78 -5.65 3.17
C ARG A 11 -14.60 -4.85 2.67
N GLU A 12 -14.25 -5.08 1.41
CA GLU A 12 -13.18 -4.37 0.69
C GLU A 12 -13.31 -2.85 0.76
N THR A 13 -14.53 -2.31 0.73
CA THR A 13 -14.82 -0.88 0.86
C THR A 13 -14.30 -0.29 2.17
N ALA A 14 -14.40 -1.04 3.28
CA ALA A 14 -13.92 -0.58 4.58
C ALA A 14 -12.38 -0.49 4.62
N TYR A 15 -11.70 -1.52 4.08
CA TYR A 15 -10.23 -1.49 3.92
C TYR A 15 -9.80 -0.33 3.02
N ARG A 16 -10.56 -0.05 1.96
CA ARG A 16 -10.29 1.06 1.05
C ARG A 16 -10.36 2.41 1.76
N HIS A 17 -11.41 2.64 2.55
CA HIS A 17 -11.52 3.87 3.35
C HIS A 17 -10.40 4.01 4.38
N LEU A 18 -10.02 2.91 5.05
CA LEU A 18 -8.90 2.93 5.99
C LEU A 18 -7.56 3.25 5.29
N MET A 19 -7.28 2.61 4.15
CA MET A 19 -6.08 2.91 3.35
C MET A 19 -6.03 4.37 2.91
N VAL A 20 -7.18 4.95 2.50
CA VAL A 20 -7.25 6.38 2.16
C VAL A 20 -6.99 7.25 3.38
N ALA A 21 -7.59 6.97 4.53
CA ALA A 21 -7.37 7.73 5.76
C ALA A 21 -5.89 7.67 6.19
N LEU A 22 -5.26 6.49 6.16
CA LEU A 22 -3.84 6.32 6.48
C LEU A 22 -2.92 7.09 5.52
N MET A 23 -3.29 7.14 4.24
CA MET A 23 -2.58 7.96 3.25
C MET A 23 -2.70 9.45 3.52
N THR A 24 -3.83 9.94 4.04
CA THR A 24 -3.99 11.35 4.42
C THR A 24 -3.18 11.75 5.65
N VAL A 25 -2.96 10.81 6.58
CA VAL A 25 -2.12 11.02 7.77
C VAL A 25 -0.62 10.84 7.45
N GLY A 26 -0.29 10.37 6.25
CA GLY A 26 1.09 10.14 5.81
C GLY A 26 1.70 8.81 6.28
N ILE A 27 0.92 7.95 6.92
CA ILE A 27 1.39 6.65 7.43
C ILE A 27 1.23 5.58 6.34
N ARG A 28 2.12 5.67 5.35
CA ARG A 28 2.10 4.80 4.16
C ARG A 28 2.29 3.32 4.49
N VAL A 29 3.15 2.99 5.45
CA VAL A 29 3.46 1.59 5.81
C VAL A 29 2.22 0.88 6.32
N ASP A 30 1.44 1.53 7.19
CA ASP A 30 0.19 0.94 7.70
C ASP A 30 -0.91 0.88 6.64
N ALA A 31 -0.94 1.82 5.68
CA ALA A 31 -1.83 1.71 4.53
C ALA A 31 -1.50 0.43 3.70
N LEU A 32 -0.22 0.12 3.48
CA LEU A 32 0.18 -1.10 2.78
C LEU A 32 -0.13 -2.37 3.60
N ARG A 33 0.06 -2.33 4.93
CA ARG A 33 -0.28 -3.47 5.81
C ARG A 33 -1.78 -3.74 5.83
N THR A 34 -2.62 -2.72 5.71
CA THR A 34 -4.08 -2.88 5.67
C THR A 34 -4.56 -3.76 4.51
N PHE A 35 -3.81 -3.83 3.41
CA PHE A 35 -4.14 -4.65 2.24
C PHE A 35 -3.87 -6.16 2.45
N THR A 36 -3.01 -6.55 3.39
CA THR A 36 -2.65 -7.97 3.56
C THR A 36 -3.79 -8.79 4.16
N THR A 37 -4.54 -8.20 5.09
CA THR A 37 -5.66 -8.87 5.78
C THR A 37 -6.79 -9.32 4.82
N PRO A 38 -7.42 -8.44 4.01
CA PRO A 38 -8.49 -8.88 3.10
C PRO A 38 -7.96 -9.84 2.04
N ARG A 39 -6.72 -9.67 1.58
CA ARG A 39 -6.08 -10.57 0.61
C ARG A 39 -5.94 -11.99 1.16
N GLN A 40 -5.48 -12.14 2.39
CA GLN A 40 -5.35 -13.46 3.02
C GLN A 40 -6.72 -14.09 3.23
N VAL A 41 -7.67 -13.35 3.82
CA VAL A 41 -9.02 -13.87 4.12
C VAL A 41 -9.76 -14.29 2.85
N LEU A 42 -9.70 -13.50 1.78
CA LEU A 42 -10.36 -13.83 0.50
C LEU A 42 -9.72 -15.04 -0.18
N ARG A 43 -8.39 -15.14 -0.17
CA ARG A 43 -7.68 -16.28 -0.75
C ARG A 43 -7.92 -17.56 0.05
N GLU A 44 -7.88 -17.49 1.37
CA GLU A 44 -8.04 -18.66 2.25
C GLU A 44 -9.48 -19.16 2.29
N ARG A 45 -10.48 -18.28 2.32
CA ARG A 45 -11.89 -18.69 2.45
C ARG A 45 -12.61 -18.90 1.12
N PHE A 46 -12.22 -18.18 0.08
CA PHE A 46 -12.94 -18.21 -1.20
C PHE A 46 -12.04 -18.52 -2.40
N GLY A 47 -10.72 -18.60 -2.23
CA GLY A 47 -9.79 -18.73 -3.36
C GLY A 47 -9.78 -17.50 -4.28
N LEU A 48 -10.29 -16.36 -3.80
CA LEU A 48 -10.42 -15.13 -4.56
C LEU A 48 -9.31 -14.14 -4.22
N ASP A 49 -8.92 -13.35 -5.21
CA ASP A 49 -8.09 -12.17 -5.00
C ASP A 49 -8.95 -10.95 -4.65
N PRO A 50 -8.38 -9.94 -3.95
CA PRO A 50 -9.07 -8.69 -3.68
C PRO A 50 -9.48 -7.99 -4.99
N GLY A 51 -10.65 -7.37 -4.96
CA GLY A 51 -11.29 -6.69 -6.07
C GLY A 51 -10.43 -5.57 -6.67
N PRO A 52 -10.70 -5.22 -7.94
CA PRO A 52 -9.84 -4.34 -8.74
C PRO A 52 -9.68 -2.95 -8.13
N GLU A 53 -10.70 -2.43 -7.45
CA GLU A 53 -10.64 -1.11 -6.81
C GLU A 53 -9.67 -1.08 -5.62
N LEU A 54 -9.65 -2.14 -4.81
CA LEU A 54 -8.75 -2.24 -3.66
C LEU A 54 -7.31 -2.49 -4.11
N ALA A 55 -7.13 -3.37 -5.11
CA ALA A 55 -5.84 -3.62 -5.74
C ALA A 55 -5.25 -2.35 -6.40
N ALA A 56 -6.07 -1.57 -7.11
CA ALA A 56 -5.64 -0.31 -7.72
C ALA A 56 -5.19 0.72 -6.67
N LEU A 57 -5.89 0.81 -5.54
CA LEU A 57 -5.47 1.68 -4.44
C LEU A 57 -4.12 1.24 -3.87
N TYR A 58 -3.92 -0.05 -3.63
CA TYR A 58 -2.64 -0.60 -3.17
C TYR A 58 -1.48 -0.27 -4.13
N GLN A 59 -1.69 -0.43 -5.44
CA GLN A 59 -0.70 -0.06 -6.46
C GLN A 59 -0.40 1.44 -6.47
N ARG A 60 -1.42 2.28 -6.26
CA ARG A 60 -1.24 3.73 -6.15
C ARG A 60 -0.41 4.09 -4.92
N VAL A 61 -0.67 3.46 -3.78
CA VAL A 61 0.15 3.64 -2.56
C VAL A 61 1.59 3.23 -2.82
N LEU A 62 1.85 2.09 -3.48
CA LEU A 62 3.20 1.67 -3.88
C LEU A 62 3.89 2.69 -4.80
N SER A 63 3.17 3.28 -5.74
CA SER A 63 3.75 4.20 -6.73
C SER A 63 4.19 5.53 -6.13
N VAL A 64 3.51 6.05 -5.11
CA VAL A 64 3.79 7.37 -4.48
C VAL A 64 5.23 7.49 -3.93
N GLY A 65 5.89 6.38 -3.60
CA GLY A 65 7.20 6.37 -2.92
C GLY A 65 8.34 6.04 -3.87
N THR A 66 8.02 5.29 -4.93
CA THR A 66 8.93 5.03 -6.05
C THR A 66 9.27 6.33 -6.79
N SER A 67 8.36 7.30 -6.83
CA SER A 67 8.61 8.63 -7.40
C SER A 67 9.78 9.33 -6.70
N THR A 68 9.88 9.27 -5.37
CA THR A 68 11.01 9.87 -4.65
C THR A 68 12.32 9.11 -4.93
N ARG A 69 12.28 7.76 -4.95
CA ARG A 69 13.49 6.95 -5.18
C ARG A 69 14.06 7.10 -6.60
N ARG A 70 13.21 7.25 -7.62
CA ARG A 70 13.64 7.47 -9.01
C ARG A 70 14.30 8.82 -9.21
N ILE A 71 13.82 9.88 -8.55
CA ILE A 71 14.41 11.21 -8.66
C ILE A 71 15.81 11.19 -8.02
N TYR A 72 15.95 10.59 -6.84
CA TYR A 72 17.26 10.47 -6.18
C TYR A 72 18.24 9.57 -6.95
N ALA A 73 17.79 8.46 -7.55
CA ALA A 73 18.67 7.60 -8.35
C ALA A 73 19.11 8.23 -9.69
N ALA A 74 18.34 9.19 -10.23
CA ALA A 74 18.68 9.92 -11.45
C ALA A 74 19.59 11.15 -11.22
N GLN A 75 19.73 11.60 -9.97
CA GLN A 75 20.47 12.82 -9.60
C GLN A 75 21.86 12.55 -9.02
N ILE A 76 22.26 11.29 -8.79
CA ILE A 76 23.65 10.98 -8.40
C ILE A 76 24.49 10.94 -9.68
N PRO A 77 25.38 11.93 -9.94
CA PRO A 77 26.39 11.75 -10.97
C PRO A 77 27.28 10.56 -10.57
N SER A 78 27.42 9.59 -11.47
CA SER A 78 28.33 8.44 -11.31
C SER A 78 29.82 8.81 -11.37
N GLY A 79 30.20 10.02 -10.99
CA GLY A 79 31.57 10.46 -10.77
C GLY A 79 31.49 11.48 -9.64
N GLU A 80 32.15 11.30 -8.50
CA GLU A 80 33.57 11.07 -8.37
C GLU A 80 33.78 10.63 -6.91
N ILE A 81 34.09 9.35 -6.69
CA ILE A 81 34.74 8.94 -5.43
C ILE A 81 36.23 9.06 -5.77
N ASP A 82 36.75 10.29 -5.73
CA ASP A 82 38.19 10.56 -5.79
C ASP A 82 38.80 10.03 -4.49
N ASP A 83 39.47 8.90 -4.63
CA ASP A 83 40.37 8.32 -3.65
C ASP A 83 41.60 9.23 -3.57
N ARG A 84 41.63 10.12 -2.57
CA ARG A 84 42.82 10.86 -2.13
C ARG A 84 42.98 10.82 -0.62
#